data_AF-A0A285D3E4-F1
#
_entry.id   AF-A0A285D3E4-F1
#
_cell.length_a   1.000
_cell.length_b   1.000
_cell.length_c   1.000
_cell.angle_alpha   90.00
_cell.angle_beta   90.00
_cell.angle_gamma   90.00
#
_symmetry.space_group_name_H-M   'P 1'
#
loop_
_entity.id
_entity.type
_entity.pdbx_description
1 polymer ?
#
loop_
_entity_poly.entity_id
_entity_poly.type
_entity_poly.pdbx_seq_one_letter_code
_entity_poly.pdbx_strand_id
1 'polypeptide(L)'
;MSDLLLSLDAEVGDVAAQLPGAAGLFRRHGISFCCGGGLTLAEAATTRNLAPETLLAELQALADAAGATAPQDTPALIAHILDRYHETHRRELAELIALAEKVEAVHGDHDEAPHGLMLLLDDMRDEMEDHMQKEEQILFPMMRMGAPTLEGPIAVMRDDHDRHGEQLRRLEHLTRGFTPPEGACRSWHALYAGVRKFAEDLVDHMHLENEVLFPRFEAA
;
A
#
# COMPACT_ATOMS: atom_id res chain seq x y z
N MET A 1 -15.05 -6.29 1.28
CA MET A 1 -13.92 -6.88 0.54
C MET A 1 -14.48 -7.49 -0.72
N SER A 2 -14.19 -6.91 -1.88
CA SER A 2 -14.48 -7.58 -3.15
C SER A 2 -13.58 -8.81 -3.20
N ASP A 3 -14.16 -10.01 -3.25
CA ASP A 3 -13.42 -11.23 -3.59
C ASP A 3 -12.92 -11.03 -5.03
N LEU A 4 -11.71 -10.53 -5.18
CA LEU A 4 -11.06 -10.46 -6.48
C LEU A 4 -10.85 -11.90 -6.94
N LEU A 5 -11.73 -12.39 -7.81
CA LEU A 5 -11.54 -13.65 -8.52
C LEU A 5 -10.36 -13.47 -9.48
N LEU A 6 -9.15 -13.69 -8.97
CA LEU A 6 -7.92 -13.74 -9.75
C LEU A 6 -8.02 -14.89 -10.76
N SER A 7 -8.15 -14.53 -12.03
CA SER A 7 -8.21 -15.46 -13.15
C SER A 7 -7.40 -14.91 -14.32
N LEU A 8 -7.00 -15.80 -15.23
CA LEU A 8 -6.25 -15.41 -16.42
C LEU A 8 -6.99 -14.46 -17.36
N ASP A 9 -8.32 -14.39 -17.24
CA ASP A 9 -9.18 -13.50 -18.03
C ASP A 9 -9.35 -12.11 -17.40
N ALA A 10 -8.85 -11.91 -16.16
CA ALA A 10 -8.91 -10.61 -15.50
C ALA A 10 -8.06 -9.57 -16.24
N GLU A 11 -8.56 -8.33 -16.31
CA GLU A 11 -7.83 -7.23 -16.93
C GLU A 11 -6.66 -6.78 -16.05
N VAL A 12 -5.49 -6.57 -16.68
CA VAL A 12 -4.28 -6.12 -16.00
C VAL A 12 -4.52 -4.83 -15.22
N GLY A 13 -5.30 -3.90 -15.78
CA GLY A 13 -5.64 -2.63 -15.15
C GLY A 13 -6.43 -2.79 -13.87
N ASP A 14 -7.42 -3.68 -13.87
CA ASP A 14 -8.28 -3.94 -12.71
C ASP A 14 -7.50 -4.63 -11.59
N VAL A 15 -6.67 -5.62 -11.95
CA VAL A 15 -5.80 -6.30 -10.98
C VAL A 15 -4.77 -5.32 -10.39
N ALA A 16 -4.17 -4.45 -11.21
CA ALA A 16 -3.24 -3.43 -10.73
C ALA A 16 -3.90 -2.43 -9.76
N ALA A 17 -5.19 -2.14 -9.96
CA ALA A 17 -5.96 -1.22 -9.14
C ALA A 17 -6.43 -1.83 -7.81
N GLN A 18 -6.63 -3.15 -7.75
CA GLN A 18 -7.27 -3.83 -6.62
C GLN A 18 -6.33 -4.69 -5.77
N LEU A 19 -5.23 -5.18 -6.34
CA LEU A 19 -4.31 -6.11 -5.66
C LEU A 19 -3.00 -5.42 -5.21
N PRO A 20 -2.73 -5.32 -3.89
CA PRO A 20 -1.45 -4.83 -3.37
C PRO A 20 -0.22 -5.46 -4.06
N GLY A 21 0.71 -4.61 -4.48
CA GLY A 21 1.95 -5.02 -5.14
C GLY A 21 1.82 -5.54 -6.59
N ALA A 22 0.60 -5.62 -7.15
CA ALA A 22 0.39 -6.09 -8.52
C ALA A 22 0.99 -5.15 -9.57
N ALA A 23 0.82 -3.83 -9.41
CA ALA A 23 1.43 -2.85 -10.31
C ALA A 23 2.97 -2.98 -10.35
N GLY A 24 3.61 -3.16 -9.19
CA GLY A 24 5.05 -3.46 -9.09
C GLY A 24 5.45 -4.77 -9.74
N LEU A 25 4.68 -5.84 -9.50
CA LEU A 25 4.88 -7.13 -10.16
C LEU A 25 4.81 -6.99 -11.69
N PHE A 26 3.81 -6.27 -12.20
CA PHE A 26 3.69 -5.97 -13.62
C PHE A 26 4.88 -5.19 -14.16
N ARG A 27 5.36 -4.15 -13.46
CA ARG A 27 6.58 -3.42 -13.87
C ARG A 27 7.81 -4.32 -13.94
N ARG A 28 8.00 -5.22 -12.96
CA ARG A 28 9.12 -6.18 -12.97
C ARG A 28 9.11 -7.08 -14.19
N HIS A 29 7.92 -7.48 -14.65
CA HIS A 29 7.73 -8.26 -15.87
C HIS A 29 7.59 -7.42 -17.15
N GLY A 30 7.73 -6.09 -17.04
CA GLY A 30 7.52 -5.16 -18.15
C GLY A 30 6.07 -5.04 -18.62
N ILE A 31 5.09 -5.61 -17.93
CA ILE A 31 3.68 -5.56 -18.29
C ILE A 31 3.15 -4.13 -18.06
N SER A 32 2.57 -3.52 -19.11
CA SER A 32 2.01 -2.17 -19.03
C SER A 32 0.54 -2.23 -18.60
N PHE A 33 0.24 -1.72 -17.41
CA PHE A 33 -1.13 -1.62 -16.91
C PHE A 33 -1.77 -0.24 -17.15
N CYS A 34 -0.96 0.79 -17.42
CA CYS A 34 -1.43 2.16 -17.68
C CYS A 34 -2.04 2.31 -19.09
N CYS A 35 -1.28 1.91 -20.13
CA CYS A 35 -1.69 2.03 -21.53
C CYS A 35 -2.28 0.71 -22.05
N GLY A 36 -1.73 -0.43 -21.60
CA GLY A 36 -2.17 -1.79 -21.97
C GLY A 36 -3.10 -2.47 -20.95
N GLY A 37 -3.69 -1.73 -20.01
CA GLY A 37 -4.48 -2.30 -18.92
C GLY A 37 -5.71 -3.11 -19.33
N GLY A 38 -6.22 -2.95 -20.56
CA GLY A 38 -7.37 -3.73 -21.07
C GLY A 38 -6.99 -5.09 -21.67
N LEU A 39 -5.71 -5.48 -21.62
CA LEU A 39 -5.32 -6.86 -21.92
C LEU A 39 -5.67 -7.74 -20.72
N THR A 40 -6.01 -9.00 -21.00
CA THR A 40 -6.12 -10.00 -19.94
C THR A 40 -4.74 -10.35 -19.38
N LEU A 41 -4.69 -10.91 -18.16
CA LEU A 41 -3.43 -11.42 -17.57
C LEU A 41 -2.75 -12.43 -18.51
N ALA A 42 -3.50 -13.31 -19.18
CA ALA A 42 -2.94 -14.26 -20.14
C ALA A 42 -2.29 -13.57 -21.35
N GLU A 43 -2.98 -12.60 -21.96
CA GLU A 43 -2.46 -11.86 -23.12
C GLU A 43 -1.21 -11.06 -22.77
N ALA A 44 -1.24 -10.39 -21.62
CA ALA A 44 -0.13 -9.59 -21.12
C ALA A 44 1.10 -10.45 -20.78
N ALA A 45 0.91 -11.59 -20.12
CA ALA A 45 1.98 -12.55 -19.84
C ALA A 45 2.60 -13.10 -21.14
N THR A 46 1.75 -13.54 -22.07
CA THR A 46 2.20 -14.10 -23.36
C THR A 46 3.00 -13.07 -24.18
N THR A 47 2.54 -11.81 -24.21
CA THR A 47 3.24 -10.70 -24.89
C THR A 47 4.64 -10.45 -24.32
N ARG A 48 4.88 -10.84 -23.06
CA ARG A 48 6.16 -10.72 -22.37
C ARG A 48 6.96 -12.02 -22.32
N ASN A 49 6.54 -13.06 -23.06
CA ASN A 49 7.13 -14.41 -23.03
C ASN A 49 7.17 -15.01 -21.61
N LEU A 50 6.20 -14.64 -20.76
CA LEU A 50 5.98 -15.19 -19.43
C LEU A 50 4.86 -16.23 -19.51
N ALA A 51 4.99 -17.36 -18.80
CA ALA A 51 3.90 -18.32 -18.69
C ALA A 51 2.73 -17.69 -17.90
N PRO A 52 1.50 -17.64 -18.43
CA PRO A 52 0.35 -17.05 -17.74
C PRO A 52 0.14 -17.57 -16.32
N GLU A 53 0.35 -18.87 -16.12
CA GLU A 53 0.20 -19.55 -14.84
C GLU A 53 1.24 -19.10 -13.81
N THR A 54 2.45 -18.74 -14.25
CA THR A 54 3.48 -18.17 -13.37
C THR A 54 3.05 -16.79 -12.86
N LEU A 55 2.56 -15.92 -13.76
CA LEU A 55 2.06 -14.61 -13.37
C LEU A 55 0.87 -14.73 -12.40
N LEU A 56 -0.07 -15.64 -12.69
CA LEU A 56 -1.23 -15.87 -11.84
C LEU A 56 -0.81 -16.38 -10.45
N ALA A 57 0.14 -17.29 -10.36
CA ALA A 57 0.64 -17.79 -9.08
C ALA A 57 1.32 -16.70 -8.24
N GLU A 58 2.11 -15.82 -8.87
CA GLU A 58 2.71 -14.68 -8.18
C GLU A 58 1.66 -13.67 -7.69
N LEU A 59 0.62 -13.42 -8.47
CA LEU A 59 -0.52 -12.58 -8.05
C LEU A 59 -1.33 -13.25 -6.93
N GLN A 60 -1.55 -14.57 -6.99
CA GLN A 60 -2.23 -15.30 -5.93
C GLN A 60 -1.44 -15.23 -4.62
N ALA A 61 -0.11 -15.35 -4.67
CA ALA A 61 0.73 -15.19 -3.49
C ALA A 61 0.61 -13.79 -2.86
N LEU A 62 0.47 -12.74 -3.67
CA LEU A 62 0.17 -11.39 -3.17
C LEU A 62 -1.20 -11.32 -2.50
N ALA A 63 -2.22 -11.98 -3.07
CA ALA A 63 -3.57 -11.99 -2.53
C ALA A 63 -3.66 -12.78 -1.21
N ASP A 64 -3.02 -13.94 -1.12
CA ASP A 64 -2.98 -14.76 0.08
C ASP A 64 -2.27 -14.03 1.23
N ALA A 65 -1.17 -13.34 0.92
CA ALA A 65 -0.48 -12.49 1.88
C ALA A 65 -1.39 -11.34 2.38
N ALA A 66 -2.19 -10.75 1.49
CA ALA A 66 -3.09 -9.66 1.84
C ALA A 66 -4.20 -10.07 2.84
N GLY A 67 -4.66 -11.32 2.80
CA GLY A 67 -5.76 -11.84 3.62
C GLY A 67 -5.36 -12.61 4.89
N ALA A 68 -4.06 -12.70 5.22
CA ALA A 68 -3.60 -13.42 6.40
C ALA A 68 -4.10 -12.77 7.71
N THR A 69 -4.61 -13.57 8.65
CA THR A 69 -5.00 -13.08 9.98
C THR A 69 -3.77 -12.79 10.85
N ALA A 70 -3.82 -11.71 11.62
CA ALA A 70 -2.71 -11.28 12.46
C ALA A 70 -2.33 -12.36 13.50
N PRO A 71 -1.04 -12.72 13.62
CA PRO A 71 -0.58 -13.69 14.61
C PRO A 71 -0.78 -13.21 16.07
N GLN A 72 -1.02 -14.15 16.98
CA GLN A 72 -1.18 -13.84 18.41
C GLN A 72 0.17 -13.70 19.15
N ASP A 73 1.20 -14.45 18.75
CA ASP A 73 2.54 -14.36 19.34
C ASP A 73 3.26 -13.06 18.92
N THR A 74 3.98 -12.41 19.84
CA THR A 74 4.58 -11.10 19.58
C THR A 74 5.67 -11.13 18.49
N PRO A 75 6.69 -12.00 18.55
CA PRO A 75 7.64 -12.16 17.45
C PRO A 75 6.98 -12.40 16.08
N ALA A 76 5.96 -13.26 16.04
CA ALA A 76 5.23 -13.54 14.80
C ALA A 76 4.41 -12.33 14.32
N LEU A 77 3.78 -11.58 15.23
CA LEU A 77 3.04 -10.36 14.92
C LEU A 77 3.95 -9.27 14.36
N ILE A 78 5.12 -9.07 14.96
CA ILE A 78 6.13 -8.14 14.43
C ILE A 78 6.59 -8.58 13.05
N ALA A 79 6.88 -9.87 12.83
CA ALA A 79 7.27 -10.36 11.51
C ALA A 79 6.15 -10.11 10.47
N HIS A 80 4.90 -10.34 10.86
CA HIS A 80 3.76 -10.01 10.02
C HIS A 80 3.69 -8.51 9.70
N ILE A 81 3.89 -7.63 10.67
CA ILE A 81 3.88 -6.18 10.46
C ILE A 81 4.94 -5.75 9.43
N LEU A 82 6.16 -6.25 9.59
CA LEU A 82 7.27 -5.97 8.68
C LEU A 82 6.97 -6.41 7.24
N ASP A 83 6.54 -7.66 7.06
CA ASP A 83 6.36 -8.25 5.74
C ASP A 83 5.07 -7.75 5.06
N ARG A 84 3.96 -7.73 5.80
CA ARG A 84 2.63 -7.40 5.27
C ARG A 84 2.46 -5.90 5.06
N TYR A 85 2.96 -5.07 5.98
CA TYR A 85 2.73 -3.63 5.98
C TYR A 85 3.98 -2.86 5.58
N HIS A 86 5.09 -2.91 6.33
CA HIS A 86 6.24 -2.01 6.08
C HIS A 86 6.80 -2.15 4.65
N GLU A 87 7.15 -3.36 4.26
CA GLU A 87 7.66 -3.64 2.90
C GLU A 87 6.62 -3.35 1.81
N THR A 88 5.34 -3.51 2.11
CA THR A 88 4.26 -3.17 1.19
C THR A 88 4.11 -1.67 1.03
N HIS A 89 4.13 -0.89 2.12
CA HIS A 89 4.05 0.57 2.09
C HIS A 89 5.21 1.19 1.34
N ARG A 90 6.46 0.75 1.60
CA ARG A 90 7.65 1.20 0.86
C ARG A 90 7.49 1.02 -0.64
N ARG A 91 7.05 -0.18 -1.04
CA ARG A 91 6.81 -0.49 -2.45
C ARG A 91 5.69 0.39 -3.02
N GLU A 92 4.53 0.42 -2.37
CA GLU A 92 3.33 1.11 -2.85
C GLU A 92 3.52 2.61 -2.98
N LEU A 93 4.08 3.26 -1.97
CA LEU A 93 4.36 4.70 -2.02
C LEU A 93 5.25 5.07 -3.20
N ALA A 94 6.31 4.29 -3.46
CA ALA A 94 7.17 4.52 -4.63
C ALA A 94 6.40 4.43 -5.96
N GLU A 95 5.42 3.53 -6.06
CA GLU A 95 4.60 3.40 -7.28
C GLU A 95 3.56 4.51 -7.40
N LEU A 96 2.91 4.85 -6.30
CA LEU A 96 1.86 5.87 -6.23
C LEU A 96 2.43 7.26 -6.50
N ILE A 97 3.63 7.57 -5.99
CA ILE A 97 4.33 8.84 -6.29
C ILE A 97 4.57 8.96 -7.80
N ALA A 98 5.15 7.93 -8.43
CA ALA A 98 5.42 7.94 -9.87
C ALA A 98 4.13 8.04 -10.71
N LEU A 99 3.05 7.40 -10.26
CA LEU A 99 1.76 7.44 -10.95
C LEU A 99 1.05 8.79 -10.75
N ALA A 100 1.14 9.39 -9.56
CA ALA A 100 0.63 10.72 -9.27
C ALA A 100 1.36 11.78 -10.09
N GLU A 101 2.69 11.74 -10.17
CA GLU A 101 3.48 12.63 -11.01
C GLU A 101 2.99 12.59 -12.47
N LYS A 102 2.79 11.38 -13.01
CA LYS A 102 2.30 11.21 -14.38
C LYS A 102 0.89 11.77 -14.57
N VAL A 103 -0.03 11.52 -13.63
CA VAL A 103 -1.41 12.01 -13.72
C VAL A 103 -1.43 13.53 -13.64
N GLU A 104 -0.71 14.13 -12.71
CA GLU A 104 -0.61 15.59 -12.57
C GLU A 104 0.06 16.23 -13.81
N ALA A 105 1.10 15.61 -14.37
CA ALA A 105 1.77 16.13 -15.56
C ALA A 105 0.89 16.09 -16.83
N VAL A 106 0.08 15.04 -17.00
CA VAL A 106 -0.78 14.87 -18.19
C VAL A 106 -2.11 15.61 -18.06
N HIS A 107 -2.66 15.68 -16.84
CA HIS A 107 -4.00 16.18 -16.59
C HIS A 107 -4.02 17.47 -15.77
N GLY A 108 -2.88 18.13 -15.52
CA GLY A 108 -2.81 19.33 -14.69
C GLY A 108 -3.67 20.51 -15.15
N ASP A 109 -4.10 20.57 -16.41
CA ASP A 109 -5.04 21.59 -16.88
C ASP A 109 -6.51 21.22 -16.64
N HIS A 110 -6.81 20.04 -16.10
CA HIS A 110 -8.15 19.58 -15.77
C HIS A 110 -8.59 20.13 -14.41
N ASP A 111 -9.79 20.72 -14.32
CA ASP A 111 -10.32 21.34 -13.08
C ASP A 111 -10.41 20.38 -11.88
N GLU A 112 -10.40 19.07 -12.16
CA GLU A 112 -10.48 18.00 -11.16
C GLU A 112 -9.15 17.31 -10.87
N ALA A 113 -8.04 17.77 -11.47
CA ALA A 113 -6.72 17.20 -11.26
C ALA A 113 -6.31 17.23 -9.76
N PRO A 114 -5.68 16.16 -9.25
CA PRO A 114 -5.31 16.06 -7.85
C PRO A 114 -4.01 16.82 -7.57
N HIS A 115 -4.04 18.15 -7.73
CA HIS A 115 -2.86 18.98 -7.57
C HIS A 115 -2.19 18.81 -6.21
N GLY A 116 -0.89 18.50 -6.23
CA GLY A 116 -0.08 18.31 -5.03
C GLY A 116 -0.21 16.92 -4.39
N LEU A 117 -0.90 15.98 -5.03
CA LEU A 117 -1.00 14.60 -4.54
C LEU A 117 0.36 13.90 -4.54
N MET A 118 1.16 14.10 -5.59
CA MET A 118 2.52 13.56 -5.67
C MET A 118 3.37 14.05 -4.50
N LEU A 119 3.35 15.36 -4.22
CA LEU A 119 4.11 15.95 -3.11
C LEU A 119 3.63 15.42 -1.76
N LEU A 120 2.32 15.29 -1.54
CA LEU A 120 1.79 14.71 -0.31
C LEU A 120 2.24 13.25 -0.13
N LEU A 121 2.23 12.45 -1.19
CA LEU A 121 2.71 11.07 -1.13
C LEU A 121 4.22 10.98 -0.88
N ASP A 122 5.00 11.93 -1.41
CA ASP A 122 6.44 12.05 -1.17
C ASP A 122 6.74 12.39 0.30
N ASP A 123 6.03 13.37 0.85
CA ASP A 123 6.12 13.75 2.28
C ASP A 123 5.74 12.56 3.18
N MET A 124 4.64 11.86 2.86
CA MET A 124 4.22 10.65 3.59
C MET A 124 5.27 9.55 3.53
N ARG A 125 5.93 9.34 2.38
CA ARG A 125 7.01 8.35 2.25
C ARG A 125 8.14 8.64 3.21
N ASP A 126 8.60 9.88 3.27
CA ASP A 126 9.74 10.23 4.10
C ASP A 126 9.40 10.09 5.60
N GLU A 127 8.23 10.59 6.02
CA GLU A 127 7.80 10.46 7.41
C GLU A 127 7.56 9.00 7.82
N MET A 128 6.93 8.19 6.95
CA MET A 128 6.70 6.77 7.22
C MET A 128 8.00 5.98 7.26
N GLU A 129 8.96 6.27 6.37
CA GLU A 129 10.26 5.59 6.40
C GLU A 129 11.00 5.89 7.71
N ASP A 130 11.03 7.15 8.14
CA ASP A 130 11.61 7.55 9.43
C ASP A 130 10.90 6.87 10.61
N HIS A 131 9.57 6.79 10.57
CA HIS A 131 8.76 6.09 11.58
C HIS A 131 9.09 4.59 11.62
N MET A 132 8.94 3.89 10.49
CA MET A 132 9.19 2.44 10.38
C MET A 132 10.63 2.07 10.77
N GLN A 133 11.62 2.92 10.50
CA GLN A 133 13.01 2.69 10.94
C GLN A 133 13.17 2.76 12.46
N LYS A 134 12.47 3.66 13.16
CA LYS A 134 12.48 3.70 14.63
C LYS A 134 11.94 2.40 15.20
N GLU A 135 10.92 1.85 14.57
CA GLU A 135 10.32 0.59 14.99
C GLU A 135 11.25 -0.59 14.71
N GLU A 136 11.69 -0.74 13.46
CA GLU A 136 12.53 -1.84 12.99
C GLU A 136 13.87 -1.93 13.71
N GLN A 137 14.50 -0.79 13.98
CA GLN A 137 15.86 -0.75 14.53
C GLN A 137 15.88 -0.67 16.06
N ILE A 138 14.83 -0.15 16.68
CA ILE A 138 14.81 0.11 18.12
C ILE A 138 13.64 -0.59 18.80
N LEU A 139 12.39 -0.21 18.48
CA LEU A 139 11.23 -0.63 19.25
C LEU A 139 10.98 -2.15 19.16
N PHE A 140 10.90 -2.69 17.94
CA PHE A 140 10.65 -4.10 17.71
C PHE A 140 11.77 -5.01 18.26
N PRO A 141 13.07 -4.69 18.12
CA PRO A 141 14.13 -5.40 18.82
C PRO A 141 13.94 -5.41 20.34
N MET A 142 13.58 -4.28 20.97
CA MET A 142 13.32 -4.23 22.41
C MET A 142 12.13 -5.10 22.81
N MET A 143 11.05 -5.08 22.03
CA MET A 143 9.88 -5.93 22.24
C MET A 143 10.21 -7.42 22.14
N ARG A 144 11.01 -7.82 21.14
CA ARG A 144 11.48 -9.21 20.97
C ARG A 144 12.36 -9.70 22.12
N MET A 145 13.11 -8.79 22.74
CA MET A 145 13.92 -9.10 23.94
C MET A 145 13.09 -9.17 25.23
N GLY A 146 11.80 -8.85 25.18
CA GLY A 146 10.92 -8.87 26.36
C GLY A 146 11.19 -7.72 27.33
N ALA A 147 11.52 -6.53 26.82
CA ALA A 147 11.64 -5.35 27.66
C ALA A 147 10.34 -5.09 28.46
N PRO A 148 10.43 -4.80 29.78
CA PRO A 148 9.26 -4.86 30.66
C PRO A 148 8.26 -3.69 30.51
N THR A 149 8.70 -2.51 30.08
CA THR A 149 7.82 -1.37 29.75
C THR A 149 8.46 -0.52 28.66
N LEU A 150 7.64 -0.06 27.71
CA LEU A 150 8.06 0.75 26.57
C LEU A 150 7.16 1.99 26.37
N GLU A 151 6.51 2.49 27.43
CA GLU A 151 5.53 3.60 27.37
C GLU A 151 6.05 4.84 26.64
N GLY A 152 7.29 5.28 26.96
CA GLY A 152 7.89 6.46 26.32
C GLY A 152 8.05 6.30 24.80
N PRO A 153 8.77 5.28 24.32
CA PRO A 153 8.87 4.98 22.89
C PRO A 153 7.51 4.77 22.19
N ILE A 154 6.57 4.05 22.82
CA ILE A 154 5.22 3.82 22.27
C ILE A 154 4.45 5.14 22.11
N ALA A 155 4.56 6.06 23.06
CA ALA A 155 3.91 7.37 22.96
C ALA A 155 4.44 8.19 21.78
N VAL A 156 5.73 8.08 21.44
CA VAL A 156 6.30 8.72 20.25
C VAL A 156 5.74 8.09 18.96
N MET A 157 5.60 6.76 18.90
CA MET A 157 5.01 6.10 17.72
C MET A 157 3.56 6.50 17.53
N ARG A 158 2.78 6.63 18.61
CA ARG A 158 1.38 7.12 18.54
C ARG A 158 1.26 8.57 18.07
N ASP A 159 2.20 9.45 18.45
CA ASP A 159 2.25 10.83 17.93
C ASP A 159 2.55 10.85 16.42
N ASP A 160 3.46 9.98 15.95
CA ASP A 160 3.69 9.78 14.52
C ASP A 160 2.42 9.21 13.81
N HIS A 161 1.70 8.26 14.42
CA HIS A 161 0.42 7.73 13.89
C HIS A 161 -0.66 8.79 13.77
N ASP A 162 -0.78 9.70 14.74
CA ASP A 162 -1.74 10.80 14.68
C ASP A 162 -1.46 11.71 13.47
N ARG A 163 -0.18 12.00 13.19
CA ARG A 163 0.27 12.75 12.00
C ARG A 163 -0.06 12.04 10.70
N HIS A 164 0.22 10.74 10.61
CA HIS A 164 -0.17 9.92 9.47
C HIS A 164 -1.69 9.93 9.26
N GLY A 165 -2.47 9.90 10.35
CA GLY A 165 -3.93 10.08 10.31
C GLY A 165 -4.35 11.42 9.69
N GLU A 166 -3.61 12.51 9.91
CA GLU A 166 -3.88 13.80 9.25
C GLU A 166 -3.57 13.78 7.76
N GLN A 167 -2.46 13.15 7.38
CA GLN A 167 -2.07 12.99 5.98
C GLN A 167 -3.08 12.14 5.20
N LEU A 168 -3.61 11.06 5.81
CA LEU A 168 -4.68 10.25 5.24
C LEU A 168 -5.95 11.07 4.94
N ARG A 169 -6.35 11.98 5.83
CA ARG A 169 -7.47 12.90 5.58
C ARG A 169 -7.19 13.86 4.42
N ARG A 170 -5.94 14.31 4.27
CA ARG A 170 -5.53 15.13 3.12
C ARG A 170 -5.55 14.34 1.82
N LEU A 171 -5.12 13.08 1.81
CA LEU A 171 -5.25 12.18 0.65
C LEU A 171 -6.70 12.03 0.23
N GLU A 172 -7.59 11.73 1.17
CA GLU A 172 -9.02 11.61 0.90
C GLU A 172 -9.59 12.91 0.30
N HIS A 173 -9.20 14.07 0.84
CA HIS A 173 -9.62 15.36 0.32
C HIS A 173 -9.15 15.63 -1.12
N LEU A 174 -7.84 15.49 -1.39
CA LEU A 174 -7.25 15.73 -2.72
C LEU A 174 -7.81 14.78 -3.78
N THR A 175 -8.18 13.57 -3.38
CA THR A 175 -8.75 12.56 -4.26
C THR A 175 -10.28 12.53 -4.26
N ARG A 176 -10.93 13.47 -3.56
CA ARG A 176 -12.40 13.58 -3.45
C ARG A 176 -13.06 12.27 -3.01
N GLY A 177 -12.54 11.69 -1.92
CA GLY A 177 -12.96 10.38 -1.45
C GLY A 177 -12.55 9.27 -2.41
N PHE A 178 -11.35 9.36 -3.00
CA PHE A 178 -10.82 8.41 -3.97
C PHE A 178 -11.72 8.19 -5.19
N THR A 179 -12.50 9.20 -5.57
CA THR A 179 -13.45 9.11 -6.68
C THR A 179 -12.90 9.87 -7.89
N PRO A 180 -12.45 9.16 -8.94
CA PRO A 180 -11.93 9.80 -10.15
C PRO A 180 -13.06 10.51 -10.91
N PRO A 181 -12.76 11.60 -11.63
CA PRO A 181 -13.75 12.35 -12.39
C PRO A 181 -14.30 11.56 -13.58
N GLU A 182 -15.43 12.01 -14.13
CA GLU A 182 -16.01 11.38 -15.32
C GLU A 182 -15.02 11.48 -16.50
N GLY A 183 -14.81 10.35 -17.21
CA GLY A 183 -13.88 10.30 -18.34
C GLY A 183 -12.40 10.25 -17.93
N ALA A 184 -12.07 10.11 -16.64
CA ALA A 184 -10.71 9.91 -16.19
C ALA A 184 -10.04 8.73 -16.91
N CYS A 185 -8.77 8.87 -17.24
CA CYS A 185 -8.04 7.79 -17.90
C CYS A 185 -7.78 6.63 -16.92
N ARG A 186 -7.46 5.45 -17.46
CA ARG A 186 -7.14 4.26 -16.64
C ARG A 186 -6.04 4.48 -15.61
N SER A 187 -5.03 5.31 -15.93
CA SER A 187 -3.95 5.61 -14.98
C SER A 187 -4.44 6.40 -13.77
N TRP A 188 -5.41 7.28 -13.96
CA TRP A 188 -6.02 8.05 -12.87
C TRP A 188 -6.93 7.16 -12.03
N HIS A 189 -7.73 6.29 -12.65
CA HIS A 189 -8.48 5.26 -11.93
C HIS A 189 -7.57 4.36 -11.08
N ALA A 190 -6.47 3.87 -11.67
CA ALA A 190 -5.49 3.05 -10.97
C ALA A 190 -4.82 3.81 -9.82
N LEU A 191 -4.51 5.10 -10.00
CA LEU A 191 -3.96 5.95 -8.95
C LEU A 191 -4.91 6.02 -7.75
N TYR A 192 -6.16 6.37 -7.98
CA TYR A 192 -7.11 6.57 -6.88
C TYR A 192 -7.45 5.26 -6.18
N ALA A 193 -7.58 4.16 -6.93
CA ALA A 193 -7.76 2.85 -6.34
C ALA A 193 -6.56 2.43 -5.47
N GLY A 194 -5.33 2.66 -5.97
CA GLY A 194 -4.11 2.37 -5.23
C GLY A 194 -3.94 3.26 -3.99
N VAL A 195 -4.23 4.56 -4.08
CA VAL A 195 -4.19 5.48 -2.92
C VAL A 195 -5.21 5.08 -1.87
N ARG A 196 -6.45 4.73 -2.27
CA ARG A 196 -7.47 4.24 -1.33
C ARG A 196 -6.99 2.98 -0.60
N LYS A 197 -6.47 2.01 -1.35
CA LYS A 197 -6.00 0.75 -0.80
C LYS A 197 -4.82 0.96 0.15
N PHE A 198 -3.87 1.84 -0.20
CA PHE A 198 -2.77 2.23 0.68
C PHE A 198 -3.30 2.87 1.98
N ALA A 199 -4.27 3.77 1.86
CA ALA A 199 -4.89 4.44 3.01
C ALA A 199 -5.59 3.44 3.96
N GLU A 200 -6.35 2.49 3.41
CA GLU A 200 -7.01 1.42 4.16
C GLU A 200 -5.97 0.54 4.89
N ASP A 201 -4.93 0.10 4.18
CA ASP A 201 -3.86 -0.71 4.76
C ASP A 201 -3.09 0.03 5.87
N LEU A 202 -2.85 1.33 5.73
CA LEU A 202 -2.16 2.12 6.75
C LEU A 202 -3.01 2.27 8.02
N VAL A 203 -4.33 2.40 7.88
CA VAL A 203 -5.25 2.38 9.03
C VAL A 203 -5.22 1.04 9.73
N ASP A 204 -5.29 -0.07 8.99
CA ASP A 204 -5.24 -1.42 9.55
C ASP A 204 -3.90 -1.71 10.23
N HIS A 205 -2.80 -1.24 9.64
CA HIS A 205 -1.46 -1.30 10.19
C HIS A 205 -1.38 -0.60 11.56
N MET A 206 -1.70 0.70 11.60
CA MET A 206 -1.65 1.49 12.83
C MET A 206 -2.60 0.93 13.91
N HIS A 207 -3.76 0.40 13.52
CA HIS A 207 -4.69 -0.26 14.45
C HIS A 207 -4.07 -1.50 15.07
N LEU A 208 -3.44 -2.35 14.25
CA LEU A 208 -2.79 -3.57 14.72
C LEU A 208 -1.68 -3.25 15.73
N GLU A 209 -0.96 -2.16 15.52
CA GLU A 209 0.06 -1.72 16.45
C GLU A 209 -0.52 -1.12 17.73
N ASN A 210 -1.37 -0.10 17.58
CA ASN A 210 -1.92 0.66 18.70
C ASN A 210 -2.78 -0.18 19.65
N GLU A 211 -3.58 -1.09 19.09
CA GLU A 211 -4.61 -1.82 19.84
C GLU A 211 -4.22 -3.26 20.15
N VAL A 212 -3.21 -3.83 19.49
CA VAL A 212 -2.83 -5.24 19.69
C VAL A 212 -1.39 -5.42 20.11
N LEU A 213 -0.42 -4.79 19.43
CA LEU A 213 1.00 -4.97 19.74
C LEU A 213 1.42 -4.15 20.97
N PHE A 214 1.21 -2.83 20.92
CA PHE A 214 1.68 -1.89 21.93
C PHE A 214 1.11 -2.17 23.33
N PRO A 215 -0.19 -2.49 23.52
CA PRO A 215 -0.74 -2.76 24.86
C PRO A 215 -0.08 -3.92 25.60
N ARG A 216 0.65 -4.80 24.91
CA ARG A 216 1.42 -5.90 25.54
C ARG A 216 2.65 -5.42 26.31
N PHE A 217 3.07 -4.17 26.08
CA PHE A 217 4.30 -3.58 26.62
C PHE A 217 4.03 -2.30 27.44
N GLU A 218 2.76 -2.03 27.71
CA GLU A 218 2.30 -0.97 28.58
C GLU A 218 1.86 -1.57 29.92
N ALA A 219 1.91 -0.79 31.00
CA ALA A 219 1.40 -1.25 32.28
C ALA A 219 -0.10 -1.54 32.19
N ALA A 220 -0.51 -2.68 32.76
CA ALA A 220 -1.92 -3.07 32.88
C ALA A 220 -2.69 -2.24 33.91
#